data_AF-A0A140LAN1-F1
#
_entry.id   AF-A0A140LAN1-F1
#
_cell.length_a   1.000
_cell.length_b   1.000
_cell.length_c   1.000
_cell.angle_alpha   90.00
_cell.angle_beta   90.00
_cell.angle_gamma   90.00
#
_symmetry.space_group_name_H-M   'P 1'
#
loop_
_entity.id
_entity.type
_entity.pdbx_description
1 polymer ?
#
loop_
_entity_poly.entity_id
_entity_poly.type
_entity_poly.pdbx_seq_one_letter_code
_entity_poly.pdbx_strand_id
1 'polypeptide(L)'
;MLVGRIGESTGNLYAQPTDSKSNNSFSELLKKAFETINGYQKNYDDVLRKMLAGEDVSVHEIMIAAEKAKLSLDLAIQVRNKALEAYQEIMRMQI
;
A
#
# COMPACT_ATOMS: atom_id res chain seq x y z
N MET A 1 -57.07 28.93 -27.21
CA MET A 1 -56.14 27.80 -27.51
C MET A 1 -54.76 28.25 -27.08
N LEU A 2 -54.00 27.63 -26.19
CA LEU A 2 -54.05 26.35 -25.48
C LEU A 2 -53.37 26.57 -24.11
N VAL A 3 -53.95 26.04 -23.04
CA VAL A 3 -53.30 25.81 -21.73
C VAL A 3 -52.69 24.41 -21.76
N GLY A 4 -51.50 24.18 -21.19
CA GLY A 4 -50.98 22.80 -21.05
C GLY A 4 -49.65 22.60 -20.32
N ARG A 5 -49.75 22.28 -19.03
CA ARG A 5 -48.99 21.24 -18.28
C ARG A 5 -47.55 21.52 -17.81
N ILE A 6 -47.47 21.80 -16.51
CA ILE A 6 -46.44 21.35 -15.55
C ILE A 6 -46.37 19.80 -15.50
N GLY A 7 -45.16 19.23 -15.40
CA GLY A 7 -44.95 17.80 -15.11
C GLY A 7 -43.56 17.26 -15.46
N GLU A 8 -42.73 17.12 -14.42
CA GLU A 8 -41.80 15.99 -14.19
C GLU A 8 -40.57 15.78 -15.11
N SER A 9 -39.40 16.16 -14.57
CA SER A 9 -38.18 15.36 -14.72
C SER A 9 -37.42 15.38 -13.40
N THR A 10 -37.87 14.54 -12.47
CA THR A 10 -37.01 14.01 -11.40
C THR A 10 -35.88 13.22 -12.06
N GLY A 11 -34.68 13.81 -12.10
CA GLY A 11 -33.51 13.20 -12.71
C GLY A 11 -32.30 13.32 -11.81
N ASN A 12 -32.01 12.23 -11.09
CA ASN A 12 -30.78 11.90 -10.38
C ASN A 12 -30.49 12.59 -9.02
N LEU A 13 -31.14 12.02 -8.01
CA LEU A 13 -30.57 11.79 -6.70
C LEU A 13 -29.33 10.89 -6.83
N TYR A 14 -28.35 11.04 -5.93
CA TYR A 14 -27.15 10.20 -5.74
C TYR A 14 -25.97 10.45 -6.70
N ALA A 15 -25.32 11.61 -6.58
CA ALA A 15 -23.89 11.68 -6.84
C ALA A 15 -23.15 10.94 -5.71
N GLN A 16 -22.92 9.64 -5.91
CA GLN A 16 -22.08 8.80 -5.05
C GLN A 16 -20.63 9.31 -5.08
N PRO A 17 -19.91 9.16 -3.96
CA PRO A 17 -18.65 9.83 -3.69
C PRO A 17 -17.55 9.30 -4.62
N THR A 18 -16.67 10.21 -5.05
CA THR A 18 -15.47 9.90 -5.81
C THR A 18 -14.48 9.12 -4.95
N ASP A 19 -14.63 7.80 -4.87
CA ASP A 19 -13.69 6.87 -4.21
C ASP A 19 -12.45 6.51 -5.06
N SER A 20 -12.23 7.22 -6.17
CA SER A 20 -11.06 6.98 -7.03
C SER A 20 -9.72 7.42 -6.42
N LYS A 21 -9.71 8.10 -5.25
CA LYS A 21 -8.48 8.46 -4.52
C LYS A 21 -7.97 7.33 -3.60
N SER A 22 -8.82 6.38 -3.20
CA SER A 22 -8.41 5.32 -2.25
C SER A 22 -7.56 4.23 -2.93
N ASN A 23 -7.92 3.84 -4.16
CA ASN A 23 -7.18 2.83 -4.93
C ASN A 23 -5.74 3.25 -5.28
N ASN A 24 -5.49 4.55 -5.48
CA ASN A 24 -4.13 5.05 -5.69
C ASN A 24 -3.28 4.96 -4.41
N SER A 25 -3.88 5.13 -3.23
CA SER A 25 -3.14 5.16 -1.96
C SER A 25 -2.48 3.83 -1.62
N PHE A 26 -3.20 2.70 -1.78
CA PHE A 26 -2.62 1.37 -1.52
C PHE A 26 -1.57 0.99 -2.57
N SER A 27 -1.84 1.25 -3.85
CA SER A 27 -0.88 0.95 -4.92
C SER A 27 0.39 1.82 -4.83
N GLU A 28 0.26 3.08 -4.40
CA GLU A 28 1.40 3.95 -4.10
C GLU A 28 2.18 3.48 -2.88
N LEU A 29 1.51 3.02 -1.82
CA LEU A 29 2.16 2.41 -0.65
C LEU A 29 2.93 1.15 -1.01
N LEU A 30 2.33 0.26 -1.82
CA LEU A 30 2.99 -0.96 -2.30
C LEU A 30 4.20 -0.62 -3.17
N LYS A 31 4.08 0.36 -4.08
CA LYS A 31 5.18 0.83 -4.91
C LYS A 31 6.31 1.42 -4.05
N LYS A 32 5.98 2.25 -3.06
CA LYS A 32 6.97 2.78 -2.10
C LYS A 32 7.63 1.67 -1.30
N ALA A 33 6.90 0.63 -0.89
CA ALA A 33 7.48 -0.51 -0.19
C ALA A 33 8.50 -1.25 -1.09
N PHE A 34 8.16 -1.48 -2.36
CA PHE A 34 9.09 -2.05 -3.35
C PHE A 34 10.33 -1.18 -3.59
N GLU A 35 10.16 0.14 -3.73
CA GLU A 35 11.28 1.08 -3.87
C GLU A 35 12.16 1.09 -2.61
N THR A 36 11.56 0.98 -1.42
CA THR A 36 12.28 0.93 -0.15
C THR A 36 13.11 -0.37 -0.05
N ILE A 37 12.56 -1.51 -0.46
CA ILE A 37 13.27 -2.80 -0.50
C ILE A 37 14.47 -2.73 -1.44
N ASN A 38 14.30 -2.14 -2.62
CA ASN A 38 15.39 -1.93 -3.58
C ASN A 38 16.48 -1.01 -2.98
N GLY A 39 16.06 0.04 -2.27
CA GLY A 39 16.97 0.92 -1.52
C GLY A 39 17.77 0.18 -0.44
N TYR A 40 17.14 -0.71 0.33
CA TYR A 40 17.83 -1.53 1.34
C TYR A 40 18.82 -2.51 0.71
N GLN A 41 18.48 -3.12 -0.42
CA GLN A 41 19.39 -4.03 -1.13
C GLN A 41 20.65 -3.30 -1.62
N LYS A 42 20.48 -2.10 -2.17
CA LYS A 42 21.60 -1.27 -2.62
C LYS A 42 22.47 -0.76 -1.46
N ASN A 43 21.84 -0.44 -0.33
CA ASN A 43 22.55 -0.05 0.90
C ASN A 43 23.35 -1.23 1.46
N TYR A 44 22.77 -2.43 1.48
CA TYR A 44 23.45 -3.66 1.88
C TYR A 44 24.71 -3.91 1.07
N ASP A 45 24.65 -3.81 -0.26
CA ASP A 45 25.84 -3.96 -1.12
C ASP A 45 26.94 -2.93 -0.81
N ASP A 46 26.55 -1.70 -0.47
CA ASP A 46 27.46 -0.62 -0.14
C ASP A 46 28.10 -0.80 1.25
N VAL A 47 27.32 -1.20 2.24
CA VAL A 47 27.79 -1.52 3.60
C VAL A 47 28.64 -2.80 3.59
N LEU A 48 28.28 -3.81 2.80
CA LEU A 48 29.08 -5.02 2.65
C LEU A 48 30.44 -4.70 2.02
N ARG A 49 30.47 -3.82 1.02
CA ARG A 49 31.73 -3.32 0.45
C ARG A 49 32.57 -2.57 1.49
N LYS A 50 31.96 -1.74 2.31
CA LYS A 50 32.64 -1.01 3.40
C LYS A 50 33.15 -1.93 4.50
N MET A 51 32.38 -2.96 4.87
CA MET A 51 32.79 -4.00 5.80
C MET A 51 33.97 -4.81 5.26
N LEU A 52 33.94 -5.22 4.00
CA LEU A 52 35.07 -5.90 3.34
C LEU A 52 36.29 -4.98 3.18
N ALA A 53 36.08 -3.66 3.14
CA ALA A 53 37.12 -2.65 3.16
C ALA A 53 37.69 -2.37 4.57
N GLY A 54 37.14 -3.00 5.62
CA GLY A 54 37.62 -2.90 6.99
C GLY A 54 37.05 -1.72 7.79
N GLU A 55 35.92 -1.12 7.38
CA GLU A 55 35.23 -0.09 8.16
C GLU A 55 34.49 -0.71 9.37
N ASP A 56 34.55 -0.02 10.52
CA ASP A 56 34.10 -0.49 11.83
C ASP A 56 32.57 -0.50 11.95
N VAL A 57 31.93 -1.56 11.44
CA VAL A 57 30.48 -1.76 11.57
C VAL A 57 30.20 -2.41 12.93
N SER A 58 29.57 -1.66 13.83
CA SER A 58 29.21 -2.15 15.16
C SER A 58 28.18 -3.26 15.06
N VAL A 59 28.56 -4.49 15.44
CA VAL A 59 27.72 -5.71 15.45
C VAL A 59 26.34 -5.50 16.10
N HIS A 60 26.24 -4.57 17.05
CA HIS A 60 24.99 -4.21 17.72
C HIS A 60 23.97 -3.54 16.78
N GLU A 61 24.42 -2.70 15.84
CA GLU A 61 23.55 -2.06 14.85
C GLU A 61 22.98 -3.09 13.87
N ILE A 62 23.77 -4.12 13.52
CA ILE A 62 23.31 -5.23 12.66
C ILE A 62 22.18 -6.01 13.34
N MET A 63 22.28 -6.28 14.64
CA MET A 63 21.21 -6.98 15.38
C MET A 63 19.92 -6.13 15.46
N ILE A 64 20.04 -4.83 15.73
CA ILE A 64 18.88 -3.92 15.76
C ILE A 64 18.23 -3.84 14.38
N ALA A 65 19.03 -3.74 13.32
CA ALA A 65 18.53 -3.72 11.96
C ALA A 65 17.81 -5.03 11.59
N ALA A 66 18.36 -6.18 12.00
CA ALA A 66 17.74 -7.49 11.80
C ALA A 66 16.38 -7.61 12.52
N GLU A 67 16.29 -7.16 13.78
CA GLU A 67 15.05 -7.21 14.56
C GLU A 67 13.97 -6.30 13.95
N LYS A 68 14.35 -5.09 13.52
CA LYS A 68 13.44 -4.17 12.81
C LYS A 68 12.96 -4.76 11.48
N ALA A 69 13.86 -5.39 10.72
CA ALA A 69 13.51 -6.03 9.45
C ALA A 69 12.52 -7.18 9.66
N LYS A 70 12.75 -8.02 10.67
CA LYS A 70 11.83 -9.11 11.04
C LYS A 70 10.44 -8.57 11.39
N LEU A 71 10.35 -7.60 12.29
CA LEU A 71 9.07 -7.01 12.69
C LEU A 71 8.34 -6.37 11.50
N SER A 72 9.08 -5.68 10.62
CA SER A 72 8.51 -5.04 9.43
C SER A 72 8.01 -6.07 8.42
N LEU A 73 8.71 -7.20 8.25
CA LEU A 73 8.29 -8.30 7.40
C LEU A 73 7.02 -8.97 7.94
N ASP A 74 6.97 -9.24 9.24
CA ASP A 74 5.78 -9.81 9.89
C ASP A 74 4.56 -8.90 9.71
N LEU A 75 4.74 -7.59 9.86
CA LEU A 75 3.71 -6.60 9.59
C LEU A 75 3.28 -6.63 8.10
N ALA A 76 4.23 -6.68 7.17
CA ALA A 76 3.92 -6.76 5.74
C ALA A 76 3.12 -8.02 5.37
N ILE A 77 3.44 -9.16 5.99
CA ILE A 77 2.69 -10.41 5.81
C ILE A 77 1.25 -10.26 6.32
N GLN A 78 1.07 -9.66 7.50
CA GLN A 78 -0.27 -9.41 8.05
C GLN A 78 -1.09 -8.48 7.17
N VAL A 79 -0.48 -7.40 6.66
CA VAL A 79 -1.13 -6.47 5.72
C VAL A 79 -1.50 -7.19 4.42
N ARG A 80 -0.60 -8.01 3.87
CA ARG A 80 -0.88 -8.83 2.68
C ARG A 80 -2.07 -9.75 2.91
N ASN A 81 -2.10 -10.46 4.03
CA ASN A 81 -3.20 -11.37 4.35
C ASN A 81 -4.52 -10.62 4.47
N LYS A 82 -4.54 -9.46 5.15
CA LYS A 82 -5.74 -8.62 5.29
C LYS A 82 -6.22 -8.06 3.95
N ALA A 83 -5.30 -7.69 3.06
CA ALA A 83 -5.64 -7.24 1.71
C ALA A 83 -6.24 -8.38 0.87
N LEU A 84 -5.73 -9.61 0.98
CA LEU A 84 -6.30 -10.79 0.33
C LEU A 84 -7.68 -11.13 0.88
N GLU A 85 -7.87 -11.07 2.19
CA GLU A 85 -9.19 -11.25 2.83
C GLU A 85 -10.20 -10.21 2.32
N ALA A 86 -9.82 -8.93 2.30
CA ALA A 86 -10.68 -7.86 1.80
C ALA A 86 -11.06 -8.06 0.33
N TYR A 87 -10.11 -8.50 -0.50
CA TYR A 87 -10.38 -8.84 -1.90
C TYR A 87 -11.36 -10.02 -2.05
N GLN A 88 -11.17 -11.08 -1.25
CA GLN A 88 -12.07 -12.23 -1.25
C GLN A 88 -13.48 -11.88 -0.74
N GLU A 89 -13.59 -10.97 0.22
CA GLU A 89 -14.88 -10.51 0.77
C GLU A 89 -15.67 -9.70 -0.28
N ILE A 90 -15.01 -8.77 -0.97
CA ILE A 90 -15.61 -7.99 -2.06
C ILE A 90 -16.12 -8.92 -3.18
N MET A 91 -15.33 -9.94 -3.54
CA MET A 91 -15.73 -10.95 -4.52
C MET A 91 -16.96 -11.76 -4.06
N ARG A 92 -17.06 -12.10 -2.77
CA ARG A 92 -18.21 -12.83 -2.21
C ARG A 92 -19.49 -12.00 -2.14
N MET A 93 -19.39 -10.67 -2.07
CA MET A 93 -20.55 -9.78 -2.10
C MET A 93 -21.13 -9.59 -3.52
N GLN A 94 -20.40 -9.92 -4.58
CA GLN A 94 -20.80 -9.67 -5.97
C GLN A 94 -21.50 -10.85 -6.67
N ILE A 95 -21.65 -12.00 -6.01
CA ILE A 95 -22.40 -13.16 -6.52
C ILE A 95 -23.80 -13.25 -5.92
#